data_AF-A0AAJ8M844-F1
#
_entry.id   AF-A0AAJ8M844-F1
#
_cell.length_a   1.000
_cell.length_b   1.000
_cell.length_c   1.000
_cell.angle_alpha   90.00
_cell.angle_beta   90.00
_cell.angle_gamma   90.00
#
_symmetry.space_group_name_H-M   'P 1'
#
loop_
_entity.id
_entity.type
_entity.pdbx_description
1 polymer ?
#
loop_
_entity_poly.entity_id
_entity_poly.type
_entity_poly.pdbx_seq_one_letter_code
_entity_poly.pdbx_strand_id
1 'polypeptide(L)'
;MFDISSSSLPDVQTSAQNQSECLICREDISEILHRAEEEHKGYLGGVLGIWVCERENWGTIFCIHCAIRLIEDIGTRPLTCPACTRAWDTVEMRRQKELYDYVPFE
;
A
#
# COMPACT_ATOMS: atom_id res chain seq x y z
N MET A 1 32.78 37.46 22.72
CA MET A 1 32.54 36.76 23.99
C MET A 1 31.16 37.20 24.48
N PHE A 2 30.08 36.46 24.32
CA PHE A 2 29.91 35.00 24.35
C PHE A 2 29.15 34.45 23.15
N ASP A 3 29.57 33.25 22.79
CA ASP A 3 29.11 32.38 21.73
C ASP A 3 28.01 31.41 22.20
N ILE A 4 27.13 31.07 21.26
CA ILE A 4 26.42 29.78 21.06
C ILE A 4 25.48 29.31 22.18
N SER A 5 24.18 29.23 21.83
CA SER A 5 23.49 27.93 21.72
C SER A 5 22.23 28.08 20.88
N SER A 6 22.41 27.93 19.57
CA SER A 6 21.38 27.47 18.66
C SER A 6 20.90 26.11 19.15
N SER A 7 19.73 26.06 19.79
CA SER A 7 19.00 24.82 19.98
C SER A 7 18.40 24.42 18.63
N SER A 8 19.24 23.86 17.77
CA SER A 8 18.79 23.01 16.68
C SER A 8 17.98 21.88 17.30
N LEU A 9 16.67 21.96 17.08
CA LEU A 9 15.78 20.82 17.24
C LEU A 9 16.44 19.65 16.49
N PRO A 10 16.53 18.45 17.09
CA PRO A 10 16.99 17.30 16.35
C PRO A 10 16.02 17.13 15.18
N ASP A 11 16.55 17.29 13.97
CA ASP A 11 15.94 16.84 12.74
C ASP A 11 15.55 15.38 12.96
N VAL A 12 14.27 15.15 13.27
CA VAL A 12 13.63 13.86 13.16
C VAL A 12 13.49 13.62 11.65
N GLN A 13 14.64 13.37 11.01
CA GLN A 13 14.72 12.69 9.74
C GLN A 13 14.43 11.21 10.00
N THR A 14 13.21 10.93 10.45
CA THR A 14 12.66 9.58 10.31
C THR A 14 12.40 9.40 8.83
N SER A 15 13.24 8.61 8.21
CA SER A 15 13.13 7.93 6.92
C SER A 15 11.70 7.50 6.55
N ALA A 16 10.83 8.45 6.21
CA ALA A 16 9.46 8.24 5.74
C ALA A 16 9.36 8.36 4.20
N GLN A 17 10.48 8.21 3.48
CA GLN A 17 10.58 8.63 2.09
C GLN A 17 10.38 7.53 1.03
N ASN A 18 10.07 6.28 1.38
CA ASN A 18 9.95 5.21 0.37
C ASN A 18 8.67 4.35 0.50
N GLN A 19 7.57 4.89 1.03
CA GLN A 19 6.26 4.20 1.02
C GLN A 19 5.30 4.72 -0.07
N SER A 20 5.80 5.51 -1.02
CA SER A 20 5.01 6.04 -2.13
C SER A 20 4.94 5.12 -3.34
N GLU A 21 5.52 3.92 -3.30
CA GLU A 21 5.52 2.98 -4.44
C GLU A 21 5.03 1.59 -4.02
N CYS A 22 4.40 0.90 -4.96
CA CYS A 22 4.12 -0.52 -4.83
C CYS A 22 5.43 -1.32 -4.84
N LEU A 23 5.65 -2.16 -3.81
CA LEU A 23 6.87 -2.96 -3.70
C LEU A 23 7.10 -3.95 -4.86
N ILE A 24 6.02 -4.33 -5.57
CA ILE A 24 6.04 -5.36 -6.62
C ILE A 24 6.26 -4.74 -7.99
N CYS A 25 5.38 -3.82 -8.42
CA CYS A 25 5.44 -3.21 -9.75
C CYS A 25 6.25 -1.90 -9.79
N ARG A 26 6.62 -1.34 -8.62
CA ARG A 26 7.34 -0.05 -8.48
C ARG A 26 6.58 1.16 -9.02
N GLU A 27 5.29 1.02 -9.26
CA GLU A 27 4.41 2.13 -9.64
C GLU A 27 4.11 3.01 -8.43
N ASP A 28 4.02 4.32 -8.64
CA ASP A 28 3.69 5.29 -7.60
C ASP A 28 2.24 5.08 -7.11
N ILE A 29 2.07 5.08 -5.80
CA ILE A 29 0.78 4.87 -5.13
C ILE A 29 -0.20 5.98 -5.48
N SER A 30 0.26 7.23 -5.61
CA SER A 30 -0.58 8.37 -5.97
C SER A 30 -1.12 8.21 -7.39
N GLU A 31 -0.30 7.70 -8.33
CA GLU A 31 -0.74 7.40 -9.70
C GLU A 31 -1.76 6.25 -9.72
N ILE A 32 -1.54 5.20 -8.92
CA ILE A 32 -2.48 4.09 -8.79
C ILE A 32 -3.85 4.58 -8.29
N LEU A 33 -3.85 5.40 -7.22
CA LEU A 33 -5.07 5.94 -6.63
C LEU A 33 -5.80 6.88 -7.61
N HIS A 34 -5.05 7.76 -8.27
CA HIS A 34 -5.61 8.69 -9.25
C HIS A 34 -6.26 7.95 -10.42
N ARG A 35 -5.60 6.93 -10.96
CA ARG A 35 -6.15 6.10 -12.04
C ARG A 35 -7.41 5.35 -11.60
N ALA A 36 -7.42 4.82 -10.37
CA ALA A 36 -8.61 4.17 -9.83
C ALA A 36 -9.79 5.14 -9.73
N GLU A 37 -9.55 6.39 -9.34
CA GLU A 37 -10.56 7.44 -9.31
C GLU A 37 -11.07 7.80 -10.71
N GLU A 38 -10.18 7.98 -11.69
CA GLU A 38 -10.53 8.21 -13.10
C GLU A 38 -11.36 7.06 -13.69
N GLU A 39 -11.07 5.82 -13.29
CA GLU A 39 -11.82 4.62 -13.67
C GLU A 39 -13.11 4.42 -12.87
N HIS A 40 -13.44 5.33 -11.94
CA HIS A 40 -14.58 5.21 -11.00
C HIS A 40 -14.56 3.92 -10.18
N LYS A 41 -13.37 3.44 -9.85
CA LYS A 41 -13.10 2.25 -9.06
C LYS A 41 -12.57 2.59 -7.68
N GLY A 42 -12.52 1.59 -6.83
CA GLY A 42 -11.74 1.65 -5.60
C GLY A 42 -12.34 2.47 -4.46
N TYR A 43 -13.50 3.12 -4.63
CA TYR A 43 -14.27 3.87 -3.63
C TYR A 43 -13.48 5.00 -2.90
N LEU A 44 -14.14 6.12 -2.58
CA LEU A 44 -13.53 7.26 -1.86
C LEU A 44 -12.11 7.65 -2.36
N GLY A 45 -11.99 8.07 -3.63
CA GLY A 45 -10.70 8.50 -4.20
C GLY A 45 -9.75 7.34 -4.52
N GLY A 46 -10.29 6.16 -4.86
CA GLY A 46 -9.50 5.02 -5.32
C GLY A 46 -8.78 4.24 -4.23
N VAL A 47 -9.07 4.48 -2.94
CA VAL A 47 -8.31 3.94 -1.80
C VAL A 47 -8.24 2.42 -1.75
N LEU A 48 -9.25 1.71 -2.25
CA LEU A 48 -9.21 0.25 -2.35
C LEU A 48 -8.25 -0.26 -3.46
N GLY A 49 -7.63 0.66 -4.22
CA GLY A 49 -6.58 0.37 -5.19
C GLY A 49 -5.24 -0.05 -4.57
N ILE A 50 -5.11 0.05 -3.24
CA ILE A 50 -3.91 -0.37 -2.51
C ILE A 50 -4.19 -1.40 -1.43
N TRP A 51 -3.28 -2.35 -1.27
CA TRP A 51 -3.23 -3.27 -0.14
C TRP A 51 -2.11 -2.88 0.81
N VAL A 52 -2.40 -2.80 2.11
CA VAL A 52 -1.39 -2.51 3.14
C VAL A 52 -1.17 -3.77 3.97
N CYS A 53 0.09 -4.13 4.22
CA CYS A 53 0.41 -5.27 5.07
C CYS A 53 -0.16 -5.06 6.49
N GLU A 54 -0.86 -6.06 7.03
CA GLU A 54 -1.57 -6.03 8.31
C GLU A 54 -0.63 -6.15 9.53
N ARG A 55 0.69 -6.19 9.30
CA ARG A 55 1.68 -6.19 10.37
C ARG A 55 1.94 -4.77 10.84
N GLU A 56 1.68 -4.52 12.12
CA GLU A 56 1.95 -3.25 12.77
C GLU A 56 3.41 -2.82 12.53
N ASN A 57 3.59 -1.52 12.30
CA ASN A 57 4.89 -0.85 12.09
C ASN A 57 5.66 -1.21 10.81
N TRP A 58 5.10 -2.04 9.90
CA TRP A 58 5.73 -2.31 8.60
C TRP A 58 5.28 -1.36 7.51
N GLY A 59 3.98 -1.02 7.48
CA GLY A 59 3.43 -0.03 6.55
C GLY A 59 3.73 -0.30 5.07
N THR A 60 4.00 -1.55 4.69
CA THR A 60 4.33 -1.88 3.30
C THR A 60 3.06 -1.84 2.46
N ILE A 61 3.11 -1.08 1.36
CA ILE A 61 1.98 -0.86 0.46
C ILE A 61 2.22 -1.59 -0.86
N PHE A 62 1.14 -2.15 -1.40
CA PHE A 62 1.10 -2.85 -2.67
C PHE A 62 -0.08 -2.34 -3.48
N CYS A 63 0.02 -2.38 -4.81
CA CYS A 63 -1.15 -2.20 -5.66
C CYS A 63 -2.10 -3.42 -5.49
N ILE A 64 -3.42 -3.20 -5.48
CA ILE A 64 -4.39 -4.30 -5.26
C ILE A 64 -4.25 -5.39 -6.34
N HIS A 65 -4.00 -5.00 -7.59
CA HIS A 65 -3.76 -5.95 -8.68
C HIS A 65 -2.51 -6.82 -8.46
N CYS A 66 -1.45 -6.24 -7.90
CA CYS A 66 -0.19 -6.90 -7.63
C CYS A 66 -0.35 -7.91 -6.49
N ALA A 67 -1.05 -7.49 -5.44
CA ALA A 67 -1.36 -8.33 -4.29
C ALA A 67 -2.22 -9.53 -4.70
N ILE A 68 -3.26 -9.30 -5.52
CA ILE A 68 -4.13 -10.36 -6.04
C ILE A 68 -3.41 -11.30 -6.99
N ARG A 69 -2.57 -10.81 -7.91
CA ARG A 69 -1.78 -11.66 -8.80
C ARG A 69 -0.91 -12.64 -8.03
N LEU A 70 -0.28 -12.18 -6.94
CA LEU A 70 0.48 -13.08 -6.06
C LEU A 70 -0.41 -14.18 -5.47
N ILE A 71 -1.64 -13.86 -5.07
CA ILE A 71 -2.61 -14.85 -4.58
C ILE A 71 -2.95 -15.88 -5.66
N GLU A 72 -3.21 -15.43 -6.88
CA GLU A 72 -3.67 -16.26 -7.99
C GLU A 72 -2.55 -17.15 -8.57
N ASP A 73 -1.31 -16.65 -8.65
CA ASP A 73 -0.18 -17.36 -9.25
C ASP A 73 0.44 -18.44 -8.34
N ILE A 74 0.42 -18.28 -7.02
CA ILE A 74 1.25 -19.11 -6.12
C ILE A 74 0.60 -20.45 -5.75
N GLY A 75 -0.69 -20.64 -6.00
CA GLY A 75 -1.41 -21.92 -6.10
C GLY A 75 -1.41 -22.91 -4.91
N THR A 76 -0.41 -22.95 -4.04
CA THR A 76 -0.22 -24.00 -3.02
C THR A 76 0.67 -23.65 -1.82
N ARG A 77 1.35 -22.48 -1.80
CA ARG A 77 2.18 -22.04 -0.66
C ARG A 77 1.45 -21.00 0.20
N PRO A 78 1.74 -20.90 1.50
CA PRO A 78 1.22 -19.81 2.31
C PRO A 78 1.60 -18.48 1.65
N LEU A 79 0.58 -17.69 1.32
CA LEU A 79 0.73 -16.39 0.67
C LEU A 79 1.25 -15.41 1.70
N THR A 80 2.53 -15.08 1.59
CA THR A 80 3.21 -14.23 2.55
C THR A 80 3.57 -12.88 1.96
N CYS A 81 3.50 -11.85 2.78
CA CYS A 81 4.03 -10.53 2.48
C CYS A 81 5.49 -10.62 2.03
N PRO A 82 5.85 -10.12 0.82
CA PRO A 82 7.23 -10.13 0.35
C PRO A 82 8.20 -9.34 1.25
N ALA A 83 7.69 -8.37 2.01
CA ALA A 83 8.50 -7.58 2.93
C ALA A 83 8.68 -8.26 4.29
N CYS A 84 7.59 -8.69 4.93
CA CYS A 84 7.61 -9.11 6.34
C CYS A 84 7.40 -10.61 6.58
N THR A 85 7.23 -11.38 5.49
CA THR A 85 6.98 -12.83 5.42
C THR A 85 5.78 -13.36 6.22
N ARG A 86 4.97 -12.46 6.80
CA ARG A 86 3.70 -12.81 7.44
C ARG A 86 2.69 -13.27 6.40
N ALA A 87 1.89 -14.28 6.73
CA ALA A 87 0.76 -14.68 5.91
C ALA A 87 -0.24 -13.51 5.75
N TRP A 88 -0.69 -13.28 4.53
CA TRP A 88 -1.75 -12.32 4.21
C TRP A 88 -3.12 -12.87 4.53
N ASP A 89 -4.05 -12.00 4.91
CA ASP A 89 -5.47 -12.30 4.91
C ASP A 89 -6.01 -12.32 3.47
N THR A 90 -5.91 -13.50 2.86
CA THR A 90 -6.38 -13.72 1.49
C THR A 90 -7.89 -13.58 1.33
N VAL A 91 -8.67 -13.71 2.41
CA VAL A 91 -10.13 -13.54 2.35
C VAL A 91 -10.46 -12.06 2.24
N GLU A 92 -9.89 -11.24 3.13
CA GLU A 92 -10.10 -9.80 3.09
C GLU A 92 -9.51 -9.17 1.82
N MET A 93 -8.36 -9.64 1.34
CA MET A 93 -7.77 -9.14 0.10
C MET A 93 -8.67 -9.40 -1.12
N ARG A 94 -9.29 -10.59 -1.22
CA ARG A 94 -10.24 -10.89 -2.30
C ARG A 94 -11.51 -10.05 -2.19
N ARG A 95 -12.03 -9.88 -0.98
CA ARG A 95 -13.18 -8.99 -0.73
C ARG A 95 -12.86 -7.55 -1.15
N GLN A 96 -11.67 -7.05 -0.83
CA GLN A 96 -11.25 -5.72 -1.27
C GLN A 96 -11.17 -5.60 -2.79
N LYS A 97 -10.68 -6.64 -3.50
CA LYS A 97 -10.70 -6.67 -4.98
C LYS A 97 -12.12 -6.57 -5.52
N GLU A 98 -13.05 -7.34 -4.95
CA GLU A 98 -14.47 -7.30 -5.35
C GLU A 98 -15.08 -5.91 -5.14
N LEU A 99 -14.77 -5.26 -4.02
CA LEU A 99 -15.21 -3.89 -3.74
C LEU A 99 -14.51 -2.84 -4.63
N TYR A 100 -13.26 -3.09 -5.01
CA TYR A 100 -12.51 -2.23 -5.93
C TYR A 100 -13.14 -2.20 -7.32
N ASP A 101 -13.56 -3.37 -7.82
CA ASP A 101 -14.22 -3.52 -9.13
C ASP A 101 -15.72 -3.16 -9.09
N TYR A 102 -16.30 -2.96 -7.90
CA TYR A 102 -17.70 -2.58 -7.76
C TYR A 102 -17.93 -1.13 -8.20
N VAL A 103 -18.64 -0.97 -9.31
CA VAL A 103 -19.15 0.32 -9.77
C VAL A 103 -20.64 0.39 -9.38
N PRO A 104 -21.03 1.24 -8.40
CA PRO A 104 -22.44 1.48 -8.15
C PRO A 104 -23.05 2.13 -9.41
N PHE A 105 -24.07 1.49 -9.98
CA PHE A 105 -24.88 2.12 -11.03
C PHE A 105 -25.59 3.35 -10.45
N GLU A 106 -25.32 4.53 -10.99
CA GLU A 106 -26.17 5.72 -10.86
C GLU A 106 -27.24 5.74 -11.96
#